data_AF-A0A7M2CCH1-F1
#
_entry.id   AF-A0A7M2CCH1-F1
#
_cell.length_a   1.000
_cell.length_b   1.000
_cell.length_c   1.000
_cell.angle_alpha   90.00
_cell.angle_beta   90.00
_cell.angle_gamma   90.00
#
_symmetry.space_group_name_H-M   'P 1'
#
loop_
_entity.id
_entity.type
_entity.pdbx_description
1 polymer ?
#
loop_
_entity_poly.entity_id
_entity_poly.type
_entity_poly.pdbx_seq_one_letter_code
_entity_poly.pdbx_strand_id
1 'polypeptide(L)'
;MTAKIKFNNKAFTELLKGDATRTDLFARAKRIAEAANANDSRGGEGFAPSVRTGSTRVRSSVITTNWEARVAEAKHLALTRAIDAGRGGVSRGGTNEVEYVDYTNKAGKTTRITAKQAANYRRRSGG
;
A
#
# COMPACT_ATOMS: atom_id res chain seq x y z
N MET A 1 -23.40 39.38 -11.08
CA MET A 1 -22.08 39.49 -11.73
C MET A 1 -21.40 38.14 -11.68
N THR A 2 -20.85 37.66 -12.79
CA THR A 2 -20.16 36.37 -12.87
C THR A 2 -18.66 36.64 -13.00
N ALA A 3 -17.86 36.26 -12.01
CA ALA A 3 -16.41 36.40 -12.06
C ALA A 3 -15.80 35.26 -12.89
N LYS A 4 -14.90 35.60 -13.83
CA LYS A 4 -14.16 34.60 -14.63
C LYS A 4 -12.88 34.20 -13.90
N ILE A 5 -12.83 32.96 -13.40
CA ILE A 5 -11.62 32.40 -12.77
C ILE A 5 -10.65 31.96 -13.87
N LYS A 6 -9.39 32.40 -13.80
CA LYS A 6 -8.29 31.95 -14.67
C LYS A 6 -7.28 31.18 -13.82
N PHE A 7 -7.11 29.89 -14.10
CA PHE A 7 -6.15 29.06 -13.39
C PHE A 7 -4.72 29.28 -13.88
N ASN A 8 -3.77 29.30 -12.94
CA ASN A 8 -2.34 29.31 -13.26
C ASN A 8 -1.86 27.89 -13.58
N ASN A 9 -1.97 27.51 -14.86
CA ASN A 9 -1.63 26.16 -15.32
C ASN A 9 -0.17 25.75 -15.00
N LYS A 10 0.77 26.71 -14.98
CA LYS A 10 2.17 26.45 -14.65
C LYS A 10 2.30 26.03 -13.19
N ALA A 11 1.73 26.81 -12.28
CA ALA A 11 1.73 26.49 -10.85
C ALA A 11 1.05 25.15 -10.54
N PHE A 12 -0.07 24.84 -11.20
CA PHE A 12 -0.71 23.53 -11.07
C PHE A 12 0.20 22.38 -11.54
N THR A 13 0.88 22.55 -12.67
CA THR A 13 1.79 21.53 -13.20
C THR A 13 2.98 21.30 -12.27
N GLU A 14 3.55 22.38 -11.72
CA GLU A 14 4.62 22.29 -10.72
C GLU A 14 4.17 21.53 -9.47
N LEU A 15 2.98 21.85 -8.95
CA LEU A 15 2.40 21.17 -7.80
C LEU A 15 2.16 19.66 -8.08
N LEU A 16 1.59 19.33 -9.24
CA LEU A 16 1.33 17.95 -9.64
C LEU A 16 2.62 17.14 -9.93
N LYS A 17 3.75 17.82 -10.13
CA LYS A 17 5.07 17.21 -10.34
C LYS A 17 5.96 17.20 -9.10
N GLY A 18 5.58 17.97 -8.07
CA GLY A 18 6.38 18.16 -6.87
C GLY A 18 6.61 16.88 -6.07
N ASP A 19 7.67 16.91 -5.26
CA ASP A 19 8.13 15.74 -4.48
C ASP A 19 7.10 15.27 -3.45
N ALA A 20 6.31 16.19 -2.89
CA ALA A 20 5.21 15.84 -1.99
C ALA A 20 4.18 14.94 -2.70
N THR A 21 3.76 15.32 -3.92
CA THR A 21 2.83 14.52 -4.74
C THR A 21 3.44 13.17 -5.10
N ARG A 22 4.73 13.14 -5.45
CA ARG A 22 5.45 11.90 -5.74
C ARG A 22 5.48 10.96 -4.54
N THR A 23 5.80 11.50 -3.38
CA THR A 23 5.93 10.74 -2.12
C THR A 23 4.58 10.17 -1.69
N ASP A 24 3.52 10.97 -1.72
CA ASP A 24 2.17 10.50 -1.39
C ASP A 24 1.70 9.40 -2.36
N LEU A 25 1.84 9.62 -3.67
CA LEU A 25 1.44 8.63 -4.68
C LEU A 25 2.23 7.32 -4.57
N PHE A 26 3.51 7.39 -4.24
CA PHE A 26 4.32 6.20 -4.02
C PHE A 26 3.90 5.48 -2.73
N ALA A 27 3.64 6.20 -1.64
CA ALA A 27 3.17 5.63 -0.38
C ALA A 27 1.81 4.94 -0.53
N ARG A 28 0.90 5.50 -1.35
CA ARG A 28 -0.38 4.85 -1.69
C ARG A 28 -0.18 3.57 -2.48
N ALA A 29 0.66 3.61 -3.52
CA ALA A 29 0.97 2.42 -4.33
C ALA A 29 1.63 1.32 -3.49
N LYS A 30 2.51 1.69 -2.55
CA LYS A 30 3.14 0.75 -1.62
C LYS A 30 2.09 0.04 -0.74
N ARG A 31 1.14 0.78 -0.16
CA ARG A 31 0.04 0.20 0.63
C ARG A 31 -0.84 -0.75 -0.18
N ILE A 32 -1.14 -0.40 -1.42
CA ILE A 32 -1.90 -1.29 -2.32
C ILE A 32 -1.10 -2.57 -2.60
N ALA A 33 0.19 -2.45 -2.91
CA ALA A 33 1.06 -3.60 -3.18
C ALA A 33 1.16 -4.54 -1.96
N GLU A 34 1.38 -3.98 -0.77
CA GLU A 34 1.41 -4.73 0.50
C GLU A 34 0.09 -5.46 0.75
N ALA A 35 -1.05 -4.79 0.57
CA ALA A 35 -2.37 -5.41 0.73
C ALA A 35 -2.64 -6.50 -0.33
N ALA A 36 -2.21 -6.29 -1.57
CA ALA A 36 -2.35 -7.28 -2.64
C ALA A 36 -1.50 -8.53 -2.36
N ASN A 37 -0.25 -8.36 -1.93
CA ASN A 37 0.63 -9.47 -1.53
C ASN A 37 0.05 -10.20 -0.29
N ALA A 38 -0.55 -9.49 0.67
CA ALA A 38 -1.17 -10.11 1.85
C ALA A 38 -2.45 -10.91 1.51
N ASN A 39 -3.16 -10.53 0.46
CA ASN A 39 -4.35 -11.24 -0.04
C ASN A 39 -3.99 -12.47 -0.87
N ASP A 40 -2.75 -12.61 -1.32
CA ASP A 40 -2.31 -13.78 -2.06
C ASP A 40 -1.99 -14.93 -1.09
N SER A 41 -2.89 -15.91 -1.05
CA SER A 41 -2.75 -17.11 -0.21
C SER A 41 -1.53 -17.97 -0.57
N ARG A 42 -0.87 -17.71 -1.69
CA ARG A 42 0.35 -18.41 -2.12
C ARG A 42 1.63 -17.83 -1.52
N GLY A 43 1.54 -16.72 -0.77
CA GLY A 43 2.67 -16.12 -0.06
C GLY A 43 3.69 -15.41 -0.97
N GLY A 44 3.28 -14.98 -2.15
CA GLY A 44 4.17 -14.42 -3.16
C GLY A 44 4.38 -12.92 -3.06
N GLU A 45 5.65 -12.49 -3.04
CA GLU A 45 6.06 -11.14 -3.42
C GLU A 45 5.89 -10.99 -4.94
N GLY A 46 4.73 -10.52 -5.36
CA GLY A 46 4.32 -10.49 -6.77
C GLY A 46 3.84 -9.14 -7.26
N PHE A 47 3.50 -8.24 -6.34
CA PHE A 47 3.02 -6.90 -6.64
C PHE A 47 4.03 -5.86 -6.18
N ALA A 48 4.47 -5.00 -7.09
CA ALA A 48 5.47 -3.97 -6.83
C ALA A 48 4.95 -2.56 -7.19
N PRO A 49 5.16 -1.56 -6.31
CA PRO A 49 4.83 -0.18 -6.64
C PRO A 49 5.84 0.42 -7.60
N SER A 50 5.36 1.28 -8.50
CA SER A 50 6.17 2.09 -9.40
C SER A 50 5.63 3.51 -9.42
N VAL A 51 6.53 4.50 -9.49
CA VAL A 51 6.17 5.91 -9.60
C VAL A 51 6.99 6.56 -10.71
N ARG A 52 6.32 7.33 -11.55
CA ARG A 52 6.93 8.03 -12.69
C ARG A 52 6.38 9.44 -12.82
N THR A 53 7.26 10.39 -13.11
CA THR A 53 6.86 11.76 -13.42
C THR A 53 6.68 11.89 -14.93
N GLY A 54 5.45 12.18 -15.37
CA GLY A 54 5.15 12.47 -16.77
C GLY A 54 5.32 13.97 -17.10
N SER A 55 4.88 14.35 -18.29
CA SER A 55 4.95 15.75 -18.75
C SER A 55 4.22 16.73 -17.82
N THR A 56 3.03 16.35 -17.35
CA THR A 56 2.12 17.24 -16.59
C THR A 56 1.89 16.85 -15.13
N ARG A 57 2.26 15.63 -14.71
CA ARG A 57 1.97 15.12 -13.37
C ARG A 57 2.78 13.88 -13.02
N VAL A 58 2.92 13.60 -11.74
CA VAL A 58 3.34 12.29 -11.25
C VAL A 58 2.19 11.28 -11.38
N ARG A 59 2.54 10.03 -11.70
CA ARG A 59 1.64 8.87 -11.71
C ARG A 59 2.30 7.74 -10.94
N SER A 60 1.51 7.02 -10.14
CA SER A 60 1.92 5.74 -9.58
C SER A 60 1.08 4.60 -10.14
N SER A 61 1.66 3.41 -10.14
CA SER A 61 1.04 2.15 -10.55
C SER A 61 1.55 1.03 -9.67
N VAL A 62 0.76 -0.03 -9.53
CA VAL A 62 1.25 -1.31 -8.98
C VAL A 62 1.27 -2.31 -10.12
N ILE A 63 2.39 -2.99 -10.29
CA ILE A 63 2.60 -3.96 -11.37
C ILE A 63 2.76 -5.36 -10.81
N THR A 64 2.33 -6.35 -11.58
CA THR A 64 2.67 -7.75 -11.35
C THR A 64 4.08 -8.03 -11.85
N THR A 65 4.98 -8.50 -10.98
CA THR A 65 6.39 -8.79 -11.31
C THR A 65 6.61 -10.20 -11.84
N ASN A 66 5.71 -11.14 -11.54
CA ASN A 66 5.84 -12.54 -11.91
C ASN A 66 4.53 -13.12 -12.48
N TRP A 67 4.60 -14.34 -13.00
CA TRP A 67 3.45 -15.04 -13.58
C TRP A 67 2.35 -15.32 -12.56
N GLU A 68 2.71 -15.71 -11.34
CA GLU A 68 1.75 -16.08 -10.29
C GLU A 68 0.89 -14.91 -9.86
N ALA A 69 1.48 -13.71 -9.77
CA ALA A 69 0.79 -12.45 -9.49
C ALA A 69 -0.16 -12.05 -10.62
N ARG A 70 0.21 -12.29 -11.88
CA ARG A 70 -0.70 -12.10 -13.03
C ARG A 70 -1.90 -13.02 -12.94
N VAL A 71 -1.68 -14.29 -12.59
CA VAL A 71 -2.76 -15.26 -12.37
C VAL A 71 -3.63 -14.86 -11.18
N ALA A 72 -3.02 -14.41 -10.08
CA ALA A 72 -3.73 -13.93 -8.90
C ALA A 72 -4.59 -12.71 -9.20
N GLU A 73 -4.10 -11.75 -9.98
CA GLU A 73 -4.92 -10.63 -10.44
C GLU A 73 -6.05 -11.10 -11.35
N ALA A 74 -5.76 -11.90 -12.37
CA ALA A 74 -6.75 -12.32 -13.35
C ALA A 74 -7.88 -13.17 -12.76
N LYS A 75 -7.56 -14.05 -11.79
CA LYS A 75 -8.54 -14.98 -11.21
C LYS A 75 -9.16 -14.51 -9.91
N HIS A 76 -8.45 -13.68 -9.15
CA HIS A 76 -8.85 -13.32 -7.78
C HIS A 76 -8.91 -11.81 -7.53
N LEU A 77 -8.63 -10.99 -8.54
CA LEU A 77 -8.76 -9.53 -8.48
C LEU A 77 -7.95 -8.94 -7.32
N ALA A 78 -6.74 -9.46 -7.07
CA ALA A 78 -5.92 -9.16 -5.91
C ALA A 78 -5.63 -7.65 -5.75
N LEU A 79 -5.24 -6.95 -6.82
CA LEU A 79 -5.04 -5.50 -6.86
C LEU A 79 -6.36 -4.73 -6.76
N THR A 80 -7.38 -5.20 -7.47
CA THR A 80 -8.70 -4.55 -7.45
C THR A 80 -9.29 -4.55 -6.03
N ARG A 81 -9.16 -5.66 -5.30
CA ARG A 81 -9.57 -5.79 -3.88
C ARG A 81 -8.68 -4.99 -2.93
N ALA A 82 -7.42 -4.75 -3.30
CA ALA A 82 -6.47 -3.97 -2.53
C ALA A 82 -6.55 -2.46 -2.77
N ILE A 83 -7.33 -1.98 -3.73
CA ILE A 83 -7.32 -0.57 -4.17
C ILE A 83 -7.68 0.41 -3.04
N ASP A 84 -8.57 -0.01 -2.13
CA ASP A 84 -9.00 0.81 -1.00
C ASP A 84 -7.87 1.07 0.01
N ALA A 85 -6.84 0.20 0.06
CA ALA A 85 -5.66 0.42 0.90
C ALA A 85 -4.90 1.71 0.50
N GLY A 86 -5.01 2.14 -0.76
CA GLY A 86 -4.42 3.37 -1.28
C GLY A 86 -5.19 4.65 -0.93
N ARG A 87 -6.44 4.56 -0.45
CA ARG A 87 -7.22 5.75 -0.07
C ARG A 87 -6.72 6.38 1.21
N GLY A 88 -6.17 5.56 2.11
CA GLY A 88 -5.71 5.99 3.43
C GLY A 88 -6.88 6.29 4.33
N GLY A 89 -7.10 5.43 5.31
CA GLY A 89 -7.50 5.96 6.61
C GLY A 89 -6.41 6.97 7.01
N VAL A 90 -6.83 8.16 7.41
CA VAL A 90 -5.93 9.20 7.90
C VAL A 90 -5.15 8.63 9.08
N SER A 91 -3.89 8.21 8.88
CA SER A 91 -2.94 8.14 9.99
C SER A 91 -2.56 9.57 10.32
N ARG A 92 -3.32 10.17 11.25
CA ARG A 92 -2.84 11.32 12.00
C ARG A 92 -1.52 10.91 12.67
N GLY A 93 -0.39 11.34 12.10
CA GLY A 93 0.90 11.41 12.80
C GLY A 93 1.56 10.10 13.25
N GLY A 94 1.41 8.98 12.53
CA GLY A 94 2.09 7.73 12.88
C GLY A 94 3.19 7.36 11.89
N THR A 95 4.45 7.31 12.34
CA THR A 95 5.53 6.60 11.65
C THR A 95 5.10 5.15 11.43
N ASN A 96 5.19 4.64 10.20
CA ASN A 96 4.95 3.23 9.89
C ASN A 96 6.15 2.36 10.32
N GLU A 97 6.56 2.48 11.58
CA GLU A 97 7.53 1.55 12.15
C GLU A 97 6.75 0.32 12.61
N VAL A 98 6.89 -0.76 11.84
CA VAL A 98 6.22 -2.02 12.18
C VAL A 98 7.02 -2.65 13.32
N GLU A 99 6.49 -2.56 14.53
CA GLU A 99 7.08 -3.22 15.70
C GLU A 99 6.99 -4.74 15.53
N TYR A 100 8.16 -5.40 15.52
CA TYR A 100 8.28 -6.85 15.50
C TYR A 100 8.52 -7.35 16.91
N VAL A 101 7.81 -8.41 17.28
CA VAL A 101 7.93 -9.08 18.58
C VAL A 101 8.21 -10.56 18.37
N ASP A 102 9.00 -11.13 19.27
CA ASP A 102 9.16 -12.57 19.33
C ASP A 102 7.90 -13.18 19.96
N TYR A 103 7.26 -14.08 19.23
CA TYR A 103 6.08 -14.80 19.68
C TYR A 103 6.38 -16.28 19.78
N THR A 104 6.20 -16.84 20.98
CA THR A 104 6.24 -18.27 21.22
C THR A 104 4.82 -18.81 21.21
N ASN A 105 4.55 -19.76 20.32
CA ASN A 105 3.25 -20.40 20.24
C ASN A 105 3.06 -21.45 21.36
N LYS A 106 1.85 -22.00 21.50
CA LYS A 106 1.55 -23.07 22.48
C LYS A 106 2.39 -24.35 22.28
N ALA A 107 2.97 -24.54 21.10
CA ALA A 107 3.88 -25.65 20.79
C ALA A 107 5.36 -25.35 21.12
N GLY A 108 5.64 -24.22 21.78
CA GLY A 108 7.00 -23.84 22.21
C GLY A 108 7.90 -23.28 21.10
N LYS A 109 7.37 -23.09 19.89
CA LYS A 109 8.15 -22.54 18.76
C LYS A 109 8.08 -21.02 18.77
N THR A 110 9.24 -20.37 18.82
CA THR A 110 9.40 -18.91 18.74
C THR A 110 9.53 -18.47 17.29
N THR A 111 8.80 -17.43 16.90
CA THR A 111 8.87 -16.82 15.56
C THR A 111 8.71 -15.31 15.67
N ARG A 112 9.50 -14.58 14.89
CA ARG A 112 9.42 -13.12 14.82
C ARG A 112 8.22 -12.73 13.97
N ILE A 113 7.23 -12.08 14.57
CA ILE A 113 6.00 -11.66 13.91
C ILE A 113 5.69 -10.20 14.25
N THR A 114 4.78 -9.58 13.51
CA THR A 114 4.36 -8.21 13.84
C THR A 114 3.58 -8.18 15.16
N ALA A 115 3.70 -7.08 15.92
CA ALA A 115 2.97 -6.90 17.19
C ALA A 115 1.45 -7.07 17.03
N LYS A 116 0.92 -6.63 15.89
CA LYS A 116 -0.50 -6.82 15.52
C LYS A 116 -0.86 -8.30 15.34
N GLN A 117 -0.02 -9.09 14.69
CA GLN A 117 -0.23 -10.53 14.54
C GLN A 117 -0.17 -11.24 15.90
N ALA A 118 0.80 -10.89 16.76
CA ALA A 118 0.90 -11.47 18.10
C ALA A 118 -0.34 -11.20 18.95
N ALA A 119 -0.90 -9.98 18.90
CA ALA A 119 -2.13 -9.63 19.62
C ALA A 119 -3.34 -10.46 19.14
N ASN A 120 -3.46 -10.67 17.83
CA ASN A 120 -4.53 -11.50 17.26
C ASN A 120 -4.40 -12.97 17.66
N TYR A 121 -3.19 -13.53 17.65
CA TYR A 121 -2.95 -14.91 18.09
C TYR A 121 -3.26 -15.09 19.58
N ARG A 122 -2.90 -14.13 20.44
CA ARG A 122 -3.23 -14.17 21.87
C ARG A 122 -4.75 -14.17 22.10
N ARG A 123 -5.49 -13.29 21.41
CA ARG A 123 -6.97 -13.22 21.49
C ARG A 123 -7.64 -14.52 21.05
N ARG A 124 -7.12 -15.16 19.99
CA ARG A 124 -7.68 -16.39 19.43
C ARG A 124 -7.31 -17.66 20.21
N SER A 125 -6.25 -17.61 21.02
CA SER A 125 -5.79 -18.75 21.82
C SER A 125 -6.34 -18.79 23.25
N GLY A 126 -7.03 -17.72 23.68
CA GLY A 126 -7.66 -17.59 24.99
C GLY A 126 -9.16 -17.89 25.00
N GLY A 127 -9.68 -18.60 24.00
CA GLY A 127 -11.01 -19.21 23.98
C GLY A 127 -10.90 -20.72 23.99
#